data_AF-A0AA90TK52-F1
#
_entry.id   AF-A0AA90TK52-F1
#
_cell.length_a   1.000
_cell.length_b   1.000
_cell.length_c   1.000
_cell.angle_alpha   90.00
_cell.angle_beta   90.00
_cell.angle_gamma   90.00
#
_symmetry.space_group_name_H-M   'P 1'
#
loop_
_entity.id
_entity.type
_entity.pdbx_description
1 polymer ?
#
loop_
_entity_poly.entity_id
_entity_poly.type
_entity_poly.pdbx_seq_one_letter_code
_entity_poly.pdbx_strand_id
1 'polypeptide(L)'
;MMVHIVYVYGAMKELSQQELLLALKNALDVTWDEVAAHTGIAPRALKSYRLPVSSTGYRGMDKFVRDVAEKALFETKNKHGITA
;
A
#
# COMPACT_ATOMS: atom_id res chain seq x y z
N MET A 1 5.49 -22.90 15.11
CA MET A 1 5.79 -21.47 15.33
C MET A 1 5.24 -20.70 14.14
N MET A 2 4.04 -20.13 14.25
CA MET A 2 3.23 -19.67 13.09
C MET A 2 2.33 -18.47 13.45
N VAL A 3 2.88 -17.41 14.06
CA VAL A 3 2.04 -16.35 14.66
C VAL A 3 2.35 -14.93 14.18
N HIS A 4 3.46 -14.68 13.46
CA HIS A 4 3.80 -13.31 13.05
C HIS A 4 3.20 -12.88 11.71
N ILE A 5 2.94 -13.80 10.78
CA ILE A 5 2.48 -13.46 9.42
C ILE A 5 1.01 -13.02 9.40
N VAL A 6 0.16 -13.69 10.19
CA VAL A 6 -1.29 -13.45 10.20
C VAL A 6 -1.65 -12.13 10.89
N TYR A 7 -0.91 -11.74 11.94
CA TYR A 7 -1.17 -10.51 12.69
C TYR A 7 -0.91 -9.24 11.86
N VAL A 8 0.11 -9.26 10.98
CA VAL A 8 0.42 -8.13 10.10
C VAL A 8 -0.63 -7.97 9.00
N TYR A 9 -1.12 -9.09 8.43
CA TYR A 9 -2.19 -9.07 7.42
C TYR A 9 -3.53 -8.59 7.99
N GLY A 10 -3.86 -8.97 9.22
CA GLY A 10 -5.07 -8.50 9.91
C GLY A 10 -5.06 -6.99 10.16
N ALA A 11 -3.92 -6.43 10.58
CA ALA A 11 -3.78 -4.99 10.84
C ALA A 11 -3.80 -4.13 9.56
N MET A 12 -3.32 -4.63 8.42
CA MET A 12 -3.39 -3.91 7.15
C MET A 12 -4.82 -3.77 6.60
N LYS A 13 -5.71 -4.70 6.94
CA LYS A 13 -7.10 -4.71 6.46
C LYS A 13 -7.93 -3.54 7.01
N GLU A 14 -7.52 -2.98 8.14
CA GLU A 14 -8.17 -1.83 8.81
C GLU A 14 -7.72 -0.48 8.22
N LEU A 15 -6.61 -0.42 7.48
CA LEU A 15 -6.10 0.83 6.91
C LEU A 15 -7.02 1.32 5.78
N SER A 16 -7.26 2.62 5.74
CA SER A 16 -7.84 3.26 4.57
C SER A 16 -6.89 3.17 3.37
N GLN A 17 -7.44 3.30 2.16
CA GLN A 17 -6.63 3.26 0.93
C GLN A 17 -5.52 4.32 0.91
N GLN A 18 -5.73 5.46 1.59
CA GLN A 18 -4.71 6.50 1.72
C GLN A 18 -3.58 6.07 2.64
N GLU A 19 -3.92 5.57 3.82
CA GLU A 19 -2.95 5.14 4.81
C GLU A 19 -2.12 3.97 4.28
N LEU A 20 -2.74 3.05 3.54
CA LEU A 20 -2.05 1.96 2.87
C LEU A 20 -1.00 2.48 1.87
N LEU A 21 -1.39 3.39 0.97
CA LEU A 21 -0.48 3.95 -0.02
C LEU A 21 0.61 4.82 0.61
N LEU A 22 0.28 5.57 1.66
CA LEU A 22 1.24 6.39 2.40
C LEU A 22 2.26 5.51 3.15
N ALA A 23 1.79 4.44 3.80
CA ALA A 23 2.66 3.47 4.46
C ALA A 23 3.58 2.76 3.47
N LEU A 24 3.07 2.39 2.29
CA LEU A 24 3.87 1.81 1.21
C LEU A 24 4.94 2.79 0.71
N LYS A 25 4.56 4.04 0.43
CA LYS A 25 5.51 5.07 0.03
C LYS A 25 6.60 5.26 1.08
N ASN A 26 6.23 5.37 2.36
CA ASN A 26 7.17 5.60 3.45
C ASN A 26 8.06 4.38 3.70
N ALA A 27 7.54 3.17 3.54
CA ALA A 27 8.33 1.95 3.68
C ALA A 27 9.36 1.77 2.55
N LEU A 28 9.02 2.21 1.34
CA LEU A 28 9.91 2.19 0.18
C LEU A 28 10.88 3.40 0.14
N ASP A 29 10.57 4.48 0.87
CA ASP A 29 11.26 5.77 0.82
C ASP A 29 11.39 6.36 -0.60
N VAL A 30 10.34 6.21 -1.40
CA VAL A 30 10.34 6.58 -2.83
C VAL A 30 9.29 7.65 -3.16
N THR A 31 9.34 8.14 -4.40
CA THR A 31 8.34 9.04 -4.96
C THR A 31 7.05 8.32 -5.34
N TRP A 32 5.96 9.07 -5.55
CA TRP A 32 4.69 8.48 -5.95
C TRP A 32 4.72 7.80 -7.33
N ASP A 33 5.55 8.31 -8.25
CA ASP A 33 5.75 7.70 -9.57
C ASP A 33 6.49 6.36 -9.46
N GLU A 34 7.43 6.25 -8.52
CA GLU A 34 8.11 4.99 -8.22
C GLU A 34 7.18 4.00 -7.50
N VAL A 35 6.29 4.46 -6.61
CA VAL A 35 5.23 3.59 -6.06
C VAL A 35 4.35 3.03 -7.18
N ALA A 36 3.95 3.86 -8.15
CA ALA A 36 3.20 3.41 -9.31
C ALA A 36 3.98 2.37 -10.13
N ALA A 37 5.28 2.59 -10.35
CA ALA A 37 6.14 1.63 -11.04
C ALA A 37 6.30 0.30 -10.27
N HIS A 38 6.48 0.36 -8.95
CA HIS A 38 6.63 -0.81 -8.09
C HIS A 38 5.36 -1.65 -7.96
N THR A 39 4.21 -1.00 -7.91
CA THR A 39 2.91 -1.67 -7.76
C THR A 39 2.21 -1.97 -9.09
N GLY A 40 2.70 -1.43 -10.20
CA GLY A 40 2.01 -1.48 -11.49
C GLY A 40 0.71 -0.68 -11.53
N ILE A 41 0.42 0.14 -10.51
CA ILE A 41 -0.77 0.98 -10.46
C ILE A 41 -0.57 2.17 -11.40
N ALA A 42 -1.54 2.42 -12.29
CA ALA A 42 -1.47 3.57 -13.17
C ALA A 42 -1.36 4.89 -12.37
N PRO A 43 -0.41 5.80 -12.68
CA PRO A 43 -0.20 7.05 -11.92
C PRO A 43 -1.47 7.91 -11.80
N ARG A 44 -2.30 7.89 -12.85
CA ARG A 44 -3.60 8.59 -12.87
C ARG A 44 -4.59 8.00 -11.85
N ALA A 45 -4.63 6.68 -11.72
CA ALA A 45 -5.47 5.99 -10.72
C ALA A 45 -4.92 6.25 -9.30
N LEU A 46 -3.60 6.16 -9.13
CA LEU A 46 -2.93 6.46 -7.87
C LEU A 46 -3.26 7.88 -7.36
N LYS A 47 -3.38 8.87 -8.24
CA LYS A 47 -3.80 10.24 -7.87
C LYS A 47 -5.19 10.25 -7.24
N SER A 48 -6.16 9.52 -7.79
CA SER A 48 -7.50 9.43 -7.22
C SER A 48 -7.56 8.66 -5.91
N TYR A 49 -6.73 7.62 -5.75
CA TYR A 49 -6.72 6.81 -4.53
C TYR A 49 -6.14 7.54 -3.32
N ARG A 50 -5.23 8.48 -3.56
CA ARG A 50 -4.64 9.35 -2.53
C ARG A 50 -5.57 10.46 -2.05
N LEU A 51 -6.71 10.69 -2.70
CA LEU A 51 -7.63 11.76 -2.32
C LEU A 51 -8.50 11.35 -1.12
N PRO A 52 -8.91 12.31 -0.26
CA PRO A 52 -9.83 12.05 0.83
C PRO A 52 -11.22 11.72 0.30
N VAL A 53 -11.97 10.93 1.07
CA VAL A 53 -13.35 10.53 0.73
C VAL A 53 -14.27 11.73 0.49
N SER A 54 -13.95 12.90 1.06
CA SER A 54 -14.66 14.16 0.87
C SER A 54 -14.36 14.86 -0.47
N SER A 55 -13.38 14.39 -1.25
CA SER A 55 -13.00 15.02 -2.52
C SER A 55 -13.81 14.48 -3.69
N THR A 56 -14.30 15.36 -4.57
CA THR A 56 -15.04 14.99 -5.80
C THR A 56 -14.26 14.06 -6.73
N GLY A 57 -12.93 14.06 -6.65
CA GLY A 57 -12.05 13.18 -7.43
C GLY A 57 -11.78 11.82 -6.80
N TYR A 58 -12.32 11.55 -5.61
CA TYR A 58 -12.15 10.30 -4.90
C TYR A 58 -12.68 9.14 -5.72
N ARG A 59 -11.85 8.12 -5.89
CA ARG A 59 -12.27 6.82 -6.41
C ARG A 59 -11.88 5.76 -5.39
N GLY A 60 -12.79 4.83 -5.15
CA GLY A 60 -12.49 3.65 -4.37
C GLY A 60 -11.42 2.82 -5.06
N MET A 61 -10.45 2.35 -4.28
CA MET A 61 -9.42 1.42 -4.73
C MET A 61 -10.07 0.06 -5.01
N ASP A 62 -9.77 -0.50 -6.18
CA ASP A 62 -10.22 -1.84 -6.53
C ASP A 62 -9.58 -2.89 -5.61
N LYS A 63 -10.28 -4.00 -5.33
CA LYS A 63 -9.78 -5.08 -4.47
C LYS A 63 -8.44 -5.65 -4.97
N PHE A 64 -8.26 -5.79 -6.29
CA PHE A 64 -7.00 -6.28 -6.87
C PHE A 64 -5.87 -5.27 -6.67
N VAL A 65 -6.16 -3.99 -6.83
CA VAL A 65 -5.18 -2.92 -6.59
C VAL A 65 -4.76 -2.88 -5.11
N ARG A 66 -5.73 -3.05 -4.21
CA ARG A 66 -5.48 -3.12 -2.77
C ARG A 66 -4.61 -4.31 -2.40
N ASP A 67 -4.91 -5.49 -2.93
CA ASP A 67 -4.14 -6.72 -2.69
C ASP A 67 -2.67 -6.56 -3.13
N VAL A 68 -2.44 -5.95 -4.30
CA VAL A 68 -1.10 -5.66 -4.80
C VAL A 68 -0.35 -4.67 -3.90
N ALA A 69 -1.01 -3.60 -3.44
CA ALA A 69 -0.41 -2.62 -2.55
C ALA A 69 -0.09 -3.21 -1.15
N GLU A 70 -1.00 -4.03 -0.60
CA GLU A 70 -0.79 -4.75 0.67
C GLU A 70 0.38 -5.73 0.54
N LYS A 71 0.44 -6.49 -0.55
CA LYS A 71 1.55 -7.41 -0.82
C LYS A 71 2.88 -6.68 -0.96
N ALA A 72 2.93 -5.58 -1.72
CA ALA A 72 4.14 -4.77 -1.87
C ALA A 72 4.61 -4.19 -0.51
N LEU A 73 3.68 -3.76 0.34
CA LEU A 73 4.01 -3.24 1.67
C LEU A 73 4.55 -4.35 2.58
N PHE A 74 3.97 -5.55 2.51
CA PHE A 74 4.43 -6.72 3.24
C PHE A 74 5.84 -7.14 2.79
N GLU A 75 6.08 -7.22 1.47
CA GLU A 75 7.39 -7.52 0.90
C GLU A 75 8.44 -6.49 1.31
N THR A 76 8.11 -5.21 1.31
CA THR A 76 9.03 -4.14 1.71
C THR A 76 9.40 -4.23 3.19
N LYS A 77 8.42 -4.48 4.07
CA LYS A 77 8.65 -4.67 5.51
C LYS A 77 9.47 -5.93 5.80
N ASN A 78 9.21 -7.02 5.10
CA ASN A 78 9.97 -8.26 5.29
C ASN A 78 11.38 -8.15 4.72
N LYS A 79 11.57 -7.46 3.59
CA LYS A 79 12.91 -7.25 3.02
C LYS A 79 13.81 -6.42 3.94
N HIS A 80 13.23 -5.48 4.69
CA HIS A 80 13.92 -4.76 5.78
C HIS A 80 14.05 -5.58 7.08
N GLY A 81 13.36 -6.71 7.20
CA GLY A 81 13.39 -7.59 8.38
C GLY A 81 14.38 -8.76 8.30
N ILE A 82 15.19 -8.86 7.23
CA ILE A 82 16.22 -9.91 7.07
C ILE A 82 17.60 -9.26 6.92
N THR A 83 17.97 -8.40 7.87
CA THR A 83 19.37 -8.04 8.17
C THR A 83 19.43 -7.54 9.60
N ALA A 84 19.42 -8.47 10.56
CA ALA A 84 20.00 -8.31 11.89
C ALA A 84 20.09 -9.69 12.55
#